data_AF-A0A536M8M0-F1
#
_entry.id   AF-A0A536M8M0-F1
#
_cell.length_a   1.000
_cell.length_b   1.000
_cell.length_c   1.000
_cell.angle_alpha   90.00
_cell.angle_beta   90.00
_cell.angle_gamma   90.00
#
_symmetry.space_group_name_H-M   'P 1'
#
loop_
_entity.id
_entity.type
_entity.pdbx_description
1 polymer ?
#
loop_
_entity_poly.entity_id
_entity_poly.type
_entity_poly.pdbx_seq_one_letter_code
_entity_poly.pdbx_strand_id
1 'polypeptide(L)'
;MAFLVVLIALVFDVLNRYEPIGIDFHTYLAAAVVGVQHGWSFIYDQSIVADAQKQLVSSQIAQPFLSPPPAAWLTAPLTPLPYWVAYWVWTAVNFVALAGALVWASRKSGFERWLYAAGALAPWWVVHALNLGQVAPLVAAGAVLATRLARERKDVAAGLALCLLYLKPNTALLVPFALLAAGRYRTFASWAAGGVVIGVAALASMGPSGVSAYIDQLRGTLPEGASNLTVEGAFGVTGVVATALRVVIVGIT
;
A
#
# COMPACT_ATOMS: atom_id res chain seq x y z
N MET A 1 -22.31 -24.79 -8.45
CA MET A 1 -21.67 -25.21 -7.18
C MET A 1 -20.53 -24.28 -6.78
N ALA A 2 -19.44 -24.13 -7.55
CA ALA A 2 -18.30 -23.28 -7.18
C ALA A 2 -18.65 -21.79 -6.92
N PHE A 3 -19.45 -21.17 -7.79
CA PHE A 3 -19.92 -19.79 -7.59
C PHE A 3 -20.76 -19.60 -6.33
N LEU A 4 -21.56 -20.60 -5.95
CA LEU A 4 -22.38 -20.55 -4.75
C LEU A 4 -21.51 -20.62 -3.49
N VAL A 5 -20.48 -21.48 -3.51
CA VAL A 5 -19.49 -21.59 -2.43
C VAL A 5 -18.68 -20.31 -2.29
N VAL A 6 -18.26 -19.68 -3.39
CA VAL A 6 -17.56 -18.38 -3.38
C VAL A 6 -18.48 -17.27 -2.86
N LEU A 7 -19.75 -17.25 -3.28
CA LEU A 7 -20.73 -16.27 -2.81
C LEU A 7 -21.03 -16.43 -1.31
N ILE A 8 -21.20 -17.66 -0.85
CA ILE A 8 -21.41 -17.99 0.57
C ILE A 8 -20.17 -17.63 1.38
N ALA A 9 -18.96 -17.95 0.90
CA ALA A 9 -17.71 -17.56 1.53
C ALA A 9 -17.59 -16.03 1.63
N LEU A 10 -17.91 -15.29 0.56
CA LEU A 10 -17.96 -13.82 0.56
C LEU A 10 -18.96 -13.26 1.58
N VAL A 11 -20.16 -13.85 1.65
CA VAL A 11 -21.20 -13.43 2.60
C VAL A 11 -20.76 -13.71 4.04
N PHE A 12 -20.19 -14.87 4.33
CA PHE A 12 -19.64 -15.18 5.65
C PHE A 12 -18.44 -14.29 5.99
N ASP A 13 -17.57 -14.00 5.03
CA ASP A 13 -16.42 -13.11 5.22
C ASP A 13 -16.85 -11.69 5.58
N VAL A 14 -17.87 -11.18 4.88
CA VAL A 14 -18.47 -9.86 5.13
C VAL A 14 -19.22 -9.82 6.47
N LEU A 15 -19.87 -10.92 6.87
CA LEU A 15 -20.66 -10.96 8.11
C LEU A 15 -19.82 -11.23 9.37
N ASN A 16 -18.68 -11.92 9.27
CA ASN A 16 -17.87 -12.33 10.42
C ASN A 16 -16.57 -11.53 10.64
N ARG A 17 -16.11 -10.72 9.68
CA ARG A 17 -14.89 -9.93 9.88
C ARG A 17 -15.17 -8.63 10.61
N TYR A 18 -15.12 -8.70 11.94
CA TYR A 18 -14.84 -7.50 12.73
C TYR A 18 -13.33 -7.21 12.67
N GLU A 19 -12.92 -6.42 11.69
CA GLU A 19 -11.57 -5.85 11.68
C GLU A 19 -11.59 -4.52 12.44
N PRO A 20 -10.70 -4.34 13.44
CA PRO A 20 -10.55 -3.07 14.14
C PRO A 20 -10.36 -1.89 13.18
N ILE A 21 -11.05 -0.79 13.48
CA ILE A 21 -10.87 0.48 12.77
C ILE A 21 -9.39 0.89 12.83
N GLY A 22 -8.82 1.25 11.69
CA GLY A 22 -7.44 1.74 11.60
C GLY A 22 -6.36 0.68 11.77
N ILE A 23 -6.67 -0.62 11.65
CA ILE A 23 -5.70 -1.70 11.88
C ILE A 23 -4.45 -1.59 10.99
N ASP A 24 -4.58 -1.22 9.71
CA ASP A 24 -3.43 -1.04 8.84
C ASP A 24 -2.68 0.26 9.17
N PHE A 25 -3.42 1.35 9.39
CA PHE A 25 -2.82 2.61 9.81
C PHE A 25 -2.05 2.49 11.14
N HIS A 26 -2.50 1.61 12.03
CA HIS A 26 -1.83 1.30 13.29
C HIS A 26 -0.41 0.77 13.06
N THR A 27 -0.26 -0.17 12.13
CA THR A 27 1.07 -0.70 11.75
C THR A 27 1.94 0.37 11.11
N TYR A 28 1.39 1.20 10.22
CA TYR A 28 2.15 2.25 9.52
C TYR A 28 2.62 3.34 10.48
N LEU A 29 1.74 3.80 11.36
CA LEU A 29 2.08 4.82 12.34
C LEU A 29 3.06 4.27 13.38
N ALA A 30 2.90 3.03 13.84
CA ALA A 30 3.84 2.40 14.77
C ALA A 30 5.25 2.27 14.16
N ALA A 31 5.36 1.77 12.92
CA ALA A 31 6.64 1.72 12.22
C ALA A 31 7.26 3.12 12.05
N ALA A 32 6.44 4.15 11.82
CA ALA A 32 6.91 5.53 11.75
C ALA A 32 7.38 6.06 13.12
N VAL A 33 6.67 5.75 14.21
CA VAL A 33 7.10 6.07 15.59
C VAL A 33 8.47 5.43 15.88
N VAL A 34 8.65 4.16 15.52
CA VAL A 34 9.94 3.46 15.65
C VAL A 34 11.02 4.16 14.81
N GLY A 35 10.73 4.47 13.55
CA GLY A 35 11.66 5.16 12.65
C GLY A 35 12.11 6.53 13.19
N VAL A 36 11.20 7.30 13.78
CA VAL A 36 11.48 8.62 14.35
C VAL A 36 12.21 8.54 15.70
N GLN A 37 11.85 7.60 16.57
CA GLN A 37 12.37 7.55 17.95
C GLN A 37 13.61 6.68 18.11
N HIS A 38 13.69 5.56 17.38
CA HIS A 38 14.76 4.56 17.49
C HIS A 38 15.67 4.52 16.26
N GLY A 39 15.19 5.08 15.15
CA GLY A 39 15.89 5.12 13.87
C GLY A 39 15.26 4.21 12.82
N TRP A 40 15.35 4.64 11.56
CA TRP A 40 14.74 3.97 10.41
C TRP A 40 15.29 2.55 10.13
N SER A 41 16.42 2.18 10.72
CA SER A 41 16.96 0.81 10.68
C SER A 41 16.14 -0.21 11.46
N PHE A 42 15.29 0.23 12.39
CA PHE A 42 14.51 -0.64 13.28
C PHE A 42 13.05 -0.82 12.87
N ILE A 43 12.61 -0.23 11.75
CA ILE A 43 11.19 -0.30 11.32
C ILE A 43 10.70 -1.71 11.00
N TYR A 44 11.61 -2.68 10.82
CA TYR A 44 11.29 -4.09 10.61
C TYR A 44 11.61 -4.97 11.84
N ASP A 45 12.03 -4.39 12.95
CA ASP A 45 12.07 -5.11 14.23
C ASP A 45 10.63 -5.29 14.75
N GLN A 46 10.10 -6.50 14.57
CA GLN A 46 8.70 -6.79 14.89
C GLN A 46 8.40 -6.66 16.39
N SER A 47 9.41 -6.83 17.26
CA SER A 47 9.22 -6.68 18.71
C SER A 47 9.01 -5.21 19.08
N ILE A 48 9.88 -4.32 18.60
CA ILE A 48 9.81 -2.89 18.86
C ILE A 48 8.57 -2.28 18.20
N VAL A 49 8.22 -2.73 16.99
CA VAL A 49 6.98 -2.28 16.32
C VAL A 49 5.74 -2.76 17.05
N ALA A 50 5.72 -4.00 17.57
CA ALA A 50 4.60 -4.49 18.38
C ALA A 50 4.43 -3.68 19.67
N ASP A 51 5.53 -3.33 20.35
CA ASP A 51 5.49 -2.48 21.54
C ASP A 51 4.97 -1.08 21.22
N ALA A 52 5.45 -0.47 20.12
CA ALA A 52 4.94 0.82 19.66
C ALA A 52 3.44 0.79 19.33
N GLN A 53 2.95 -0.31 18.72
CA GLN A 53 1.52 -0.52 18.50
C GLN A 53 0.74 -0.53 19.82
N LYS A 54 1.22 -1.27 20.82
CA LYS A 54 0.57 -1.35 22.14
C LYS A 54 0.61 -0.03 22.91
N GLN A 55 1.63 0.80 22.70
CA GLN A 55 1.69 2.14 23.26
C GLN A 55 0.71 3.10 22.59
N LEU A 56 0.52 3.00 21.26
CA LEU A 56 -0.45 3.82 20.53
C LEU A 56 -1.89 3.50 20.93
N VAL A 57 -2.25 2.21 20.92
CA VAL A 57 -3.59 1.73 21.32
C VAL A 57 -3.46 0.34 21.94
N SER A 58 -3.52 0.27 23.26
CA SER A 58 -3.29 -0.97 24.03
C SER A 58 -4.28 -2.09 23.71
N SER A 59 -5.54 -1.73 23.40
CA SER A 59 -6.63 -2.66 23.09
C SER A 59 -6.59 -3.22 21.66
N GLN A 60 -5.84 -2.61 20.74
CA GLN A 60 -5.72 -3.11 19.36
C GLN A 60 -4.69 -4.24 19.28
N ILE A 61 -4.91 -5.18 18.35
CA ILE A 61 -4.00 -6.30 18.11
C ILE A 61 -2.75 -5.77 17.39
N ALA A 62 -1.58 -6.20 17.84
CA ALA A 62 -0.33 -5.89 17.16
C ALA A 62 -0.17 -6.80 15.94
N GLN A 63 0.07 -6.20 14.77
CA GLN A 63 0.34 -6.92 13.53
C GLN A 63 1.78 -6.65 13.06
N PRO A 64 2.38 -7.59 12.29
CA PRO A 64 3.69 -7.37 11.73
C PRO A 64 3.66 -6.28 10.66
N PHE A 65 4.63 -5.36 10.71
CA PHE A 65 4.80 -4.36 9.66
C PHE A 65 5.50 -5.00 8.46
N LEU A 66 4.76 -5.17 7.36
CA LEU A 66 5.21 -5.81 6.12
C LEU A 66 5.25 -4.84 4.92
N SER A 67 4.84 -3.59 5.14
CA SER A 67 4.76 -2.61 4.05
C SER A 67 6.12 -2.00 3.73
N PRO A 68 6.34 -1.52 2.50
CA PRO A 68 7.58 -0.85 2.14
C PRO A 68 7.83 0.40 3.01
N PRO A 69 9.10 0.84 3.17
CA PRO A 69 9.44 1.99 4.02
C PRO A 69 8.65 3.28 3.70
N PRO A 70 8.32 3.60 2.43
CA PRO A 70 7.47 4.75 2.11
C PRO A 70 6.12 4.78 2.83
N ALA A 71 5.52 3.63 3.17
CA ALA A 71 4.28 3.60 3.93
C ALA A 71 4.44 4.23 5.33
N ALA A 72 5.55 3.94 6.00
CA ALA A 72 5.90 4.54 7.30
C ALA A 72 6.37 5.99 7.16
N TRP A 73 7.08 6.34 6.07
CA TRP A 73 7.50 7.72 5.86
C TRP A 73 6.32 8.68 5.67
N LEU A 74 5.29 8.25 4.96
CA LEU A 74 4.09 9.07 4.75
C LEU A 74 3.30 9.33 6.03
N THR A 75 3.37 8.42 7.01
CA THR A 75 2.71 8.58 8.32
C THR A 75 3.61 9.24 9.37
N ALA A 76 4.91 9.36 9.12
CA ALA A 76 5.87 9.98 10.04
C ALA A 76 5.49 11.40 10.50
N PRO A 77 5.01 12.30 9.62
CA PRO A 77 4.55 13.64 10.04
C PRO A 77 3.36 13.61 11.02
N LEU A 78 2.65 12.48 11.12
CA LEU A 78 1.49 12.30 11.99
C LEU A 78 1.85 11.74 13.37
N THR A 79 3.10 11.27 13.56
CA THR A 79 3.57 10.71 14.84
C THR A 79 3.46 11.64 16.06
N PRO A 80 3.51 12.98 15.95
CA PRO A 80 3.29 13.86 17.09
C PRO A 80 1.82 13.98 17.53
N LEU A 81 0.87 13.51 16.70
CA LEU A 81 -0.56 13.64 16.97
C LEU A 81 -1.06 12.47 17.83
N PRO A 82 -2.13 12.67 18.63
CA PRO A 82 -2.85 11.56 19.23
C PRO A 82 -3.33 10.57 18.16
N TYR A 83 -3.25 9.27 18.44
CA TYR A 83 -3.51 8.20 17.45
C TYR A 83 -4.79 8.41 16.64
N TRP A 84 -5.92 8.69 17.30
CA TRP A 84 -7.20 8.87 16.61
C TRP A 84 -7.24 10.12 15.73
N VAL A 85 -6.56 11.20 16.12
CA VAL A 85 -6.42 12.39 15.28
C VAL A 85 -5.57 12.07 14.05
N ALA A 86 -4.44 11.40 14.25
CA ALA A 86 -3.57 10.94 13.17
C ALA A 86 -4.33 10.05 12.17
N TYR A 87 -5.14 9.12 12.68
CA TYR A 87 -5.97 8.22 11.88
C TYR A 87 -7.00 8.99 11.03
N TRP A 88 -7.73 9.94 11.62
CA TRP A 88 -8.72 10.72 10.86
C TRP A 88 -8.08 11.62 9.81
N VAL A 89 -6.91 12.21 10.12
CA VAL A 89 -6.13 12.99 9.14
C VAL A 89 -5.68 12.09 7.99
N TRP A 90 -5.12 10.91 8.29
CA TRP A 90 -4.70 9.95 7.28
C TRP A 90 -5.84 9.47 6.38
N THR A 91 -6.99 9.17 6.99
CA THR A 91 -8.20 8.75 6.28
C THR A 91 -8.72 9.87 5.38
N ALA A 92 -8.73 11.11 5.87
CA ALA A 92 -9.13 12.27 5.08
C ALA A 92 -8.19 12.51 3.89
N VAL A 93 -6.87 12.38 4.09
CA VAL A 93 -5.88 12.48 3.00
C VAL A 93 -6.13 11.42 1.93
N ASN A 94 -6.33 10.16 2.31
CA ASN A 94 -6.62 9.07 1.37
C ASN A 94 -7.93 9.33 0.60
N PHE A 95 -8.99 9.71 1.31
CA PHE A 95 -10.29 10.01 0.71
C PHE A 95 -10.20 11.17 -0.28
N VAL A 96 -9.61 12.30 0.14
CA VAL A 96 -9.48 13.50 -0.69
C VAL A 96 -8.59 13.25 -1.90
N ALA A 97 -7.48 12.51 -1.74
CA ALA A 97 -6.61 12.15 -2.85
C ALA A 97 -7.34 11.33 -3.91
N LEU A 98 -8.07 10.28 -3.51
CA LEU A 98 -8.81 9.44 -4.45
C LEU A 98 -10.01 10.17 -5.06
N ALA A 99 -10.82 10.84 -4.24
CA ALA A 99 -11.97 11.61 -4.71
C ALA A 99 -11.54 12.72 -5.68
N GLY A 100 -10.49 13.47 -5.30
CA GLY A 100 -9.90 14.51 -6.13
C GLY A 100 -9.36 13.95 -7.45
N ALA A 101 -8.65 12.83 -7.41
CA ALA A 101 -8.15 12.16 -8.62
C ALA A 101 -9.31 11.73 -9.55
N LEU A 102 -10.39 11.15 -9.01
CA LEU A 102 -11.56 10.72 -9.78
C LEU A 102 -12.31 11.90 -10.40
N VAL A 103 -12.57 12.95 -9.60
CA VAL A 103 -13.24 14.17 -10.06
C VAL A 103 -12.42 14.86 -11.15
N TRP A 104 -11.10 14.95 -10.96
CA TRP A 104 -10.21 15.53 -11.94
C TRP A 104 -10.15 14.66 -13.20
N ALA A 105 -9.93 13.36 -13.09
CA ALA A 105 -9.86 12.44 -14.23
C ALA A 105 -11.14 12.31 -15.05
N SER A 106 -12.29 12.69 -14.48
CA SER A 106 -13.57 12.67 -15.18
C SER A 106 -13.57 13.57 -16.42
N ARG A 107 -14.16 13.06 -17.51
CA ARG A 107 -14.43 13.82 -18.74
C ARG A 107 -15.73 14.63 -18.67
N LYS A 108 -16.53 14.43 -17.62
CA LYS A 108 -17.81 15.10 -17.41
C LYS A 108 -17.59 16.45 -16.75
N SER A 109 -18.52 17.38 -16.95
CA SER A 109 -18.48 18.73 -16.37
C SER A 109 -19.54 18.91 -15.28
N GLY A 110 -19.43 19.99 -14.51
CA GLY A 110 -20.45 20.38 -13.53
C GLY A 110 -20.64 19.36 -12.39
N PHE A 111 -21.89 19.12 -12.01
CA PHE A 111 -22.26 18.20 -10.91
C PHE A 111 -22.06 16.72 -11.28
N GLU A 112 -22.17 16.36 -12.56
CA GLU A 112 -22.08 14.95 -13.00
C GLU A 112 -20.75 14.31 -12.60
N ARG A 113 -19.62 15.02 -12.70
CA ARG A 113 -18.31 14.46 -12.31
C ARG A 113 -18.26 14.03 -10.85
N TRP A 114 -18.98 14.75 -9.98
CA TRP A 114 -19.07 14.43 -8.56
C TRP A 114 -19.93 13.19 -8.34
N LEU A 115 -21.01 13.02 -9.11
CA LEU A 115 -21.83 11.82 -9.06
C LEU A 115 -21.05 10.57 -9.49
N TYR A 116 -20.25 10.66 -10.55
CA TYR A 116 -19.38 9.55 -10.96
C TYR A 116 -18.29 9.24 -9.93
N ALA A 117 -17.65 10.27 -9.36
CA ALA A 117 -16.67 10.08 -8.30
C ALA A 117 -17.31 9.43 -7.07
N ALA A 118 -18.49 9.91 -6.64
CA ALA A 118 -19.25 9.31 -5.55
C ALA A 118 -19.61 7.85 -5.85
N GLY A 119 -20.09 7.55 -7.07
CA GLY A 119 -20.38 6.18 -7.50
C GLY A 119 -19.17 5.26 -7.52
N ALA A 120 -17.98 5.78 -7.84
CA ALA A 120 -16.72 5.02 -7.79
C ALA A 120 -16.17 4.85 -6.36
N LEU A 121 -16.53 5.73 -5.43
CA LEU A 121 -16.15 5.66 -4.01
C LEU A 121 -17.15 4.85 -3.16
N ALA A 122 -18.38 4.70 -3.63
CA ALA A 122 -19.46 3.99 -2.95
C ALA A 122 -19.23 2.48 -2.71
N PRO A 123 -18.46 1.73 -3.53
CA PRO A 123 -18.30 0.30 -3.30
C PRO A 123 -17.70 0.01 -1.93
N TRP A 124 -18.22 -1.03 -1.27
CA TRP A 124 -17.91 -1.33 0.12
C TRP A 124 -16.40 -1.48 0.37
N TRP A 125 -15.65 -2.06 -0.56
CA TRP A 125 -14.20 -2.27 -0.43
C TRP A 125 -13.40 -0.96 -0.38
N VAL A 126 -13.89 0.12 -1.02
CA VAL A 126 -13.24 1.44 -0.93
C VAL A 126 -13.45 2.03 0.46
N VAL A 127 -14.69 1.96 0.95
CA VAL A 127 -15.05 2.41 2.30
C VAL A 127 -14.30 1.59 3.36
N HIS A 128 -14.18 0.28 3.15
CA HIS A 128 -13.44 -0.62 4.03
C HIS A 128 -11.94 -0.29 4.04
N ALA A 129 -11.32 -0.09 2.88
CA ALA A 129 -9.91 0.31 2.81
C ALA A 129 -9.66 1.64 3.56
N LEU A 130 -10.59 2.60 3.50
CA LEU A 130 -10.53 3.83 4.29
C LEU A 130 -10.68 3.56 5.79
N ASN A 131 -11.62 2.69 6.18
CA ASN A 131 -11.84 2.29 7.57
C ASN A 131 -10.59 1.59 8.18
N LEU A 132 -9.93 0.72 7.42
CA LEU A 132 -8.68 0.10 7.85
C LEU A 132 -7.50 1.08 7.89
N GLY A 133 -7.61 2.22 7.19
CA GLY A 133 -6.53 3.18 7.01
C GLY A 133 -5.44 2.70 6.04
N GLN A 134 -5.81 1.91 5.03
CA GLN A 134 -4.92 1.38 4.00
C GLN A 134 -4.31 2.49 3.12
N VAL A 135 -3.15 2.19 2.52
CA VAL A 135 -2.55 2.99 1.44
C VAL A 135 -3.22 2.75 0.06
N ALA A 136 -4.09 1.74 -0.05
CA ALA A 136 -4.73 1.36 -1.31
C ALA A 136 -5.49 2.50 -2.01
N PRO A 137 -6.22 3.40 -1.32
CA PRO A 137 -6.84 4.57 -1.96
C PRO A 137 -5.82 5.52 -2.60
N LEU A 138 -4.66 5.74 -1.97
CA LEU A 138 -3.57 6.53 -2.57
C LEU A 138 -2.98 5.87 -3.82
N VAL A 139 -2.77 4.54 -3.77
CA VAL A 139 -2.32 3.77 -4.95
C VAL A 139 -3.31 3.91 -6.10
N ALA A 140 -4.61 3.78 -5.83
CA ALA A 140 -5.67 3.96 -6.82
C ALA A 140 -5.70 5.40 -7.36
N ALA A 141 -5.51 6.41 -6.50
CA ALA A 141 -5.41 7.80 -6.93
C ALA A 141 -4.25 8.00 -7.92
N GLY A 142 -3.07 7.43 -7.63
CA GLY A 142 -1.93 7.45 -8.53
C GLY A 142 -2.21 6.84 -9.90
N ALA A 143 -2.86 5.68 -9.94
CA ALA A 143 -3.25 5.02 -11.19
C ALA A 143 -4.26 5.85 -12.02
N VAL A 144 -5.24 6.46 -11.36
CA VAL A 144 -6.23 7.34 -11.99
C VAL A 144 -5.57 8.60 -12.57
N LEU A 145 -4.71 9.26 -11.79
CA LEU A 145 -3.95 10.44 -12.22
C LEU A 145 -3.04 10.09 -13.40
N ALA A 146 -2.29 9.01 -13.30
CA ALA A 146 -1.39 8.54 -14.35
C ALA A 146 -2.14 8.26 -15.66
N THR A 147 -3.31 7.63 -15.58
CA THR A 147 -4.15 7.34 -16.76
C THR A 147 -4.59 8.63 -17.45
N ARG A 148 -5.01 9.65 -16.70
CA ARG A 148 -5.41 10.94 -17.28
C ARG A 148 -4.21 11.67 -17.88
N LEU A 149 -3.10 11.77 -17.14
CA LEU A 149 -1.88 12.44 -17.57
C LEU A 149 -1.28 11.79 -18.82
N ALA A 150 -1.30 10.45 -18.91
CA ALA A 150 -0.86 9.72 -20.09
C ALA A 150 -1.74 10.00 -21.32
N ARG A 151 -3.06 10.19 -21.14
CA ARG A 151 -3.97 10.62 -22.22
C ARG A 151 -3.70 12.05 -22.69
N GLU A 152 -3.23 12.91 -21.79
CA GLU A 152 -2.82 14.29 -22.08
C GLU A 152 -1.37 14.39 -22.62
N ARG A 153 -0.69 13.25 -22.87
CA ARG A 153 0.74 13.17 -23.27
C ARG A 153 1.70 13.83 -22.27
N LYS A 154 1.31 13.95 -21.00
CA LYS A 154 2.15 14.42 -19.89
C LYS A 154 2.90 13.24 -19.29
N ASP A 155 3.77 12.63 -20.10
CA ASP A 155 4.36 11.32 -19.81
C ASP A 155 5.15 11.29 -18.48
N VAL A 156 5.91 12.35 -18.18
CA VAL A 156 6.70 12.47 -16.93
C VAL A 156 5.78 12.57 -15.71
N ALA A 157 4.78 13.45 -15.75
CA ALA A 157 3.83 13.58 -14.65
C ALA A 157 3.04 12.27 -14.43
N ALA A 158 2.70 11.55 -15.50
CA ALA A 158 2.09 10.23 -15.40
C ALA A 158 3.01 9.22 -14.70
N GLY A 159 4.31 9.22 -15.03
CA GLY A 159 5.28 8.34 -14.38
C GLY A 159 5.47 8.67 -12.89
N LEU A 160 5.53 9.95 -12.53
CA LEU A 160 5.58 10.39 -11.13
C LEU A 160 4.32 9.99 -10.34
N ALA A 161 3.13 10.12 -10.95
CA ALA A 161 1.89 9.66 -10.32
C ALA A 161 1.89 8.14 -10.07
N LEU A 162 2.53 7.36 -10.96
CA LEU A 162 2.70 5.92 -10.78
C LEU A 162 3.67 5.55 -9.65
N CYS A 163 4.49 6.46 -9.13
CA CYS A 163 5.34 6.16 -7.97
C CYS A 163 4.50 5.81 -6.72
N LEU A 164 3.23 6.20 -6.66
CA LEU A 164 2.33 5.76 -5.57
C LEU A 164 2.11 4.24 -5.55
N LEU A 165 2.39 3.52 -6.64
CA LEU A 165 2.34 2.06 -6.67
C LEU A 165 3.39 1.41 -5.76
N TYR A 166 4.51 2.10 -5.48
CA TYR A 166 5.54 1.60 -4.56
C TYR A 166 5.05 1.50 -3.10
N LEU A 167 3.91 2.12 -2.75
CA LEU A 167 3.27 1.94 -1.44
C LEU A 167 2.67 0.54 -1.27
N LYS A 168 2.29 -0.12 -2.38
CA LYS A 168 1.68 -1.44 -2.38
C LYS A 168 2.08 -2.18 -3.66
N PRO A 169 3.35 -2.63 -3.76
CA PRO A 169 3.98 -3.05 -5.01
C PRO A 169 3.27 -4.22 -5.72
N ASN A 170 2.64 -5.09 -4.94
CA ASN A 170 1.87 -6.24 -5.45
C ASN A 170 0.60 -5.84 -6.22
N THR A 171 0.04 -4.64 -5.99
CA THR A 171 -1.28 -4.25 -6.54
C THR A 171 -1.23 -3.90 -8.03
N ALA A 172 -0.06 -3.59 -8.56
CA ALA A 172 0.07 -3.03 -9.91
C ALA A 172 1.39 -3.38 -10.60
N LEU A 173 1.98 -4.53 -10.23
CA LEU A 173 3.24 -5.04 -10.79
C LEU A 173 3.23 -5.08 -12.32
N LEU A 174 2.07 -5.29 -12.94
CA LEU A 174 1.93 -5.38 -14.39
C LEU A 174 1.87 -4.01 -15.10
N VAL A 175 1.58 -2.92 -14.38
CA VAL A 175 1.40 -1.59 -15.00
C VAL A 175 2.65 -1.09 -15.73
N PRO A 176 3.87 -1.19 -15.15
CA PRO A 176 5.09 -0.78 -15.85
C PRO A 176 5.37 -1.61 -17.11
N PHE A 177 5.10 -2.92 -17.10
CA PHE A 177 5.28 -3.78 -18.27
C PHE A 177 4.25 -3.47 -19.36
N ALA A 178 3.02 -3.16 -18.97
CA ALA A 178 2.00 -2.69 -19.90
C ALA A 178 2.40 -1.36 -20.57
N LEU A 179 3.10 -0.46 -19.86
CA LEU A 179 3.63 0.78 -20.45
C LEU A 179 4.69 0.50 -21.52
N LEU A 180 5.60 -0.44 -21.27
CA LEU A 180 6.61 -0.85 -22.25
C LEU A 180 5.95 -1.45 -23.50
N ALA A 181 5.00 -2.37 -23.31
CA ALA A 181 4.25 -2.97 -24.42
C ALA A 181 3.44 -1.94 -25.21
N ALA A 182 2.92 -0.89 -24.54
CA ALA A 182 2.21 0.22 -25.16
C ALA A 182 3.14 1.30 -25.77
N GLY A 183 4.47 1.10 -25.77
CA GLY A 183 5.45 2.05 -26.30
C GLY A 183 5.56 3.35 -25.51
N ARG A 184 5.13 3.37 -24.24
CA ARG A 184 5.13 4.55 -23.35
C ARG A 184 6.44 4.68 -22.56
N TYR A 185 7.57 4.66 -23.27
CA TYR A 185 8.91 4.62 -22.67
C TYR A 185 9.22 5.80 -21.75
N ARG A 186 8.71 7.01 -22.06
CA ARG A 186 8.95 8.21 -21.22
C ARG A 186 8.24 8.10 -19.86
N THR A 187 7.01 7.60 -19.84
CA THR A 187 6.27 7.34 -18.60
C THR A 187 6.98 6.26 -17.77
N PHE A 188 7.40 5.18 -18.43
CA PHE A 188 8.17 4.12 -17.78
C PHE A 188 9.47 4.65 -17.18
N ALA A 189 10.27 5.42 -17.93
CA ALA A 189 11.53 5.98 -17.45
C ALA A 189 11.33 6.92 -16.25
N SER A 190 10.28 7.74 -16.26
CA SER A 190 9.96 8.62 -15.12
C SER A 190 9.53 7.83 -13.88
N TRP A 191 8.74 6.77 -14.04
CA TRP A 191 8.34 5.89 -12.94
C TRP A 191 9.55 5.11 -12.37
N ALA A 192 10.40 4.59 -13.26
CA ALA A 192 11.62 3.87 -12.88
C ALA A 192 12.62 4.78 -12.16
N ALA A 193 12.82 6.01 -12.65
CA ALA A 193 13.66 7.00 -11.98
C ALA A 193 13.13 7.33 -10.58
N GLY A 194 11.81 7.51 -10.43
CA GLY A 194 11.19 7.69 -9.12
C GLY A 194 11.38 6.49 -8.19
N GLY A 195 11.29 5.27 -8.74
CA GLY A 195 11.59 4.03 -8.02
C GLY A 195 13.02 3.95 -7.52
N VAL A 196 13.99 4.27 -8.38
CA VAL A 196 15.41 4.33 -7.98
C VAL A 196 15.62 5.33 -6.85
N VAL A 197 15.02 6.52 -6.91
CA VAL A 197 15.11 7.51 -5.83
C VAL A 197 14.51 6.98 -4.53
N ILE A 198 13.32 6.37 -4.59
CA ILE A 198 12.64 5.79 -3.43
C ILE A 198 13.46 4.62 -2.85
N GLY A 199 13.96 3.73 -3.70
CA GLY A 199 14.77 2.58 -3.32
C GLY A 199 16.10 2.98 -2.69
N VAL A 200 16.80 3.96 -3.28
CA VAL A 200 18.04 4.51 -2.69
C VAL A 200 17.75 5.17 -1.35
N ALA A 201 16.67 5.97 -1.24
CA ALA A 201 16.26 6.55 0.04
C ALA A 201 15.92 5.46 1.07
N ALA A 202 15.31 4.36 0.62
CA ALA A 202 14.93 3.24 1.49
C ALA A 202 16.17 2.57 2.06
N LEU A 203 17.09 2.18 1.19
CA LEU A 203 18.37 1.58 1.57
C LEU A 203 19.19 2.51 2.47
N ALA A 204 19.24 3.80 2.14
CA ALA A 204 19.96 4.80 2.94
C ALA A 204 19.35 4.98 4.33
N SER A 205 18.01 5.03 4.43
CA SER A 205 17.33 5.21 5.72
C SER A 205 17.47 3.99 6.63
N MET A 206 17.38 2.78 6.08
CA MET A 206 17.42 1.55 6.86
C MET A 206 18.85 1.13 7.23
N GLY A 207 19.83 1.49 6.40
CA GLY A 207 21.19 0.98 6.50
C GLY A 207 21.29 -0.54 6.34
N PRO A 208 22.50 -1.11 6.48
CA PRO A 208 22.72 -2.54 6.27
C PRO A 208 21.93 -3.45 7.24
N SER A 209 21.77 -3.02 8.49
CA SER A 209 21.05 -3.77 9.52
C SER A 209 19.55 -3.87 9.24
N GLY A 210 18.91 -2.75 8.88
CA GLY A 210 17.48 -2.73 8.54
C GLY A 210 17.18 -3.50 7.25
N VAL A 211 18.09 -3.46 6.27
CA VAL A 211 17.98 -4.27 5.05
C VAL A 211 18.08 -5.76 5.36
N SER A 212 19.01 -6.17 6.24
CA SER A 212 19.10 -7.57 6.68
C SER A 212 17.82 -8.01 7.37
N ALA A 213 17.31 -7.21 8.32
CA ALA A 213 16.06 -7.50 9.02
C ALA A 213 14.87 -7.65 8.06
N TYR A 214 14.78 -6.78 7.04
CA TYR A 214 13.75 -6.88 6.01
C TYR A 214 13.88 -8.16 5.17
N ILE A 215 15.10 -8.53 4.77
CA ILE A 215 15.37 -9.77 4.04
C ILE A 215 15.02 -10.99 4.89
N ASP A 216 15.37 -10.98 6.17
CA ASP A 216 15.05 -12.07 7.09
C ASP A 216 13.54 -12.20 7.29
N GLN A 217 12.82 -11.07 7.37
CA GLN A 217 11.36 -11.06 7.40
C GLN A 217 10.75 -11.61 6.10
N LEU A 218 11.32 -11.28 4.93
CA LEU A 218 10.89 -11.84 3.64
C LEU A 218 11.18 -13.34 3.49
N ARG A 219 12.19 -13.86 4.19
CA ARG A 219 12.57 -15.29 4.20
C ARG A 219 11.87 -16.08 5.31
N GLY A 220 11.35 -15.40 6.33
CA GLY A 220 10.60 -15.99 7.42
C GLY A 220 9.29 -16.63 6.96
N THR A 221 8.78 -17.55 7.78
CA THR A 221 7.44 -18.10 7.65
C THR A 221 6.42 -16.98 7.79
N LEU A 222 5.61 -16.77 6.76
CA LEU A 222 4.47 -15.86 6.83
C LEU A 222 3.54 -16.29 7.98
N PRO A 223 2.85 -15.36 8.65
CA PRO A 223 1.82 -15.67 9.64
C PRO A 223 0.82 -16.70 9.11
N GLU A 224 0.27 -17.56 9.97
CA GLU A 224 -0.78 -18.51 9.58
C GLU A 224 -1.92 -17.81 8.82
N GLY A 225 -2.22 -18.28 7.62
CA GLY A 225 -3.23 -17.69 6.72
C GLY A 225 -2.69 -16.70 5.68
N ALA A 226 -1.53 -16.07 5.90
CA ALA A 226 -0.90 -15.20 4.90
C ALA A 226 -0.26 -16.01 3.76
N SER A 227 0.17 -17.26 4.02
CA SER A 227 0.60 -18.20 2.97
C SER A 227 -0.50 -18.49 1.95
N ASN A 228 -1.78 -18.48 2.33
CA ASN A 228 -2.92 -18.71 1.43
C ASN A 228 -3.25 -17.50 0.54
N LEU A 229 -2.73 -16.31 0.88
CA LEU A 229 -2.95 -15.06 0.15
C LEU A 229 -1.74 -14.64 -0.69
N THR A 230 -0.62 -15.36 -0.60
CA THR A 230 0.54 -15.18 -1.48
C THR A 230 0.45 -16.09 -2.70
N VAL A 231 1.24 -15.75 -3.73
CA VAL A 231 1.44 -16.58 -4.92
C VAL A 231 1.84 -18.02 -4.53
N GLU A 232 2.49 -18.20 -3.39
CA GLU A 232 2.85 -19.51 -2.81
C GLU A 232 1.65 -20.39 -2.50
N GLY A 233 0.64 -19.88 -1.78
CA GLY A 233 -0.57 -20.65 -1.48
C GLY A 233 -1.54 -20.73 -2.66
N ALA A 234 -1.55 -19.72 -3.54
CA ALA A 234 -2.37 -19.73 -4.75
C ALA A 234 -1.89 -20.75 -5.80
N PHE A 235 -0.57 -21.01 -5.88
CA PHE A 235 0.02 -21.92 -6.87
C PHE A 235 0.74 -23.14 -6.28
N GLY A 236 0.73 -23.32 -4.96
CA GLY A 236 1.39 -24.45 -4.29
C GLY A 236 2.92 -24.45 -4.40
N VAL A 237 3.53 -23.29 -4.68
CA VAL A 237 4.97 -23.18 -4.90
C VAL A 237 5.66 -22.87 -3.57
N THR A 238 6.26 -23.87 -2.95
CA THR A 238 7.04 -23.70 -1.70
C THR A 238 8.55 -23.66 -1.98
N GLY A 239 9.30 -22.88 -1.18
CA GLY A 239 10.77 -22.92 -1.16
C GLY A 239 11.46 -21.85 -2.04
N VAL A 240 12.63 -22.20 -2.60
CA VAL A 240 13.57 -21.27 -3.26
C VAL A 240 12.96 -20.44 -4.38
N VAL A 241 12.00 -21.01 -5.13
CA VAL A 241 11.30 -20.33 -6.24
C VAL A 241 10.43 -19.19 -5.71
N ALA A 242 9.85 -19.34 -4.53
CA ALA A 242 9.01 -18.32 -3.95
C ALA A 242 9.82 -17.21 -3.30
N THR A 243 10.95 -17.55 -2.68
CA THR A 243 11.96 -16.57 -2.25
C THR A 243 12.50 -15.77 -3.45
N ALA A 244 12.75 -16.44 -4.59
CA ALA A 244 13.15 -15.76 -5.81
C ALA A 244 12.04 -14.83 -6.33
N LEU A 245 10.77 -15.25 -6.32
CA LEU A 245 9.64 -14.38 -6.67
C LEU A 245 9.50 -13.19 -5.72
N ARG A 246 9.66 -13.36 -4.41
CA ARG A 246 9.64 -12.25 -3.43
C ARG A 246 10.78 -11.27 -3.69
N VAL A 247 12.00 -11.77 -3.90
CA VAL A 247 13.17 -10.94 -4.21
C VAL A 247 13.02 -10.24 -5.56
N VAL A 248 12.42 -10.89 -6.55
CA VAL A 248 12.11 -10.28 -7.85
C VAL A 248 11.01 -9.22 -7.72
N ILE A 249 9.94 -9.48 -6.97
CA ILE A 249 8.90 -8.49 -6.70
C ILE A 249 9.50 -7.28 -5.99
N VAL A 250 10.28 -7.50 -4.94
CA VAL A 250 10.95 -6.45 -4.15
C VAL A 250 12.09 -5.76 -4.90
N GLY A 251 12.73 -6.42 -5.86
CA GLY A 251 13.79 -5.84 -6.68
C GLY A 251 13.28 -5.11 -7.92
N ILE A 252 12.05 -5.39 -8.35
CA ILE A 252 11.36 -4.75 -9.48
C ILE A 252 10.49 -3.57 -9.03
N THR A 253 10.11 -3.51 -7.75
CA THR A 253 9.45 -2.36 -7.13
C THR A 253 10.36 -1.61 -6.21
#